data_AF-A0A7R9TKE6-F1
#
_entry.id   AF-A0A7R9TKE6-F1
#
_cell.length_a   1.000
_cell.length_b   1.000
_cell.length_c   1.000
_cell.angle_alpha   90.00
_cell.angle_beta   90.00
_cell.angle_gamma   90.00
#
_symmetry.space_group_name_H-M   'P 1'
#
loop_
_entity.id
_entity.type
_entity.pdbx_description
1 polymer ?
#
loop_
_entity_poly.entity_id
_entity_poly.type
_entity_poly.pdbx_seq_one_letter_code
_entity_poly.pdbx_strand_id
1 'polypeptide(L)'
;MAAVAMDPLEVLRARKADEHPPAIEGDRVVFPDGTALPAGAPTALVGDKGGERYTLGDLAFYLINIAAGLGKYNLAATKAKRRRLTFLDGKLLQKYLKGEVTTHNQIQLKGSAGVVGAGGAAAGAAGVDLIGLGAMSASAVLAESRPMVDRNSVLMCSRKDFNPVLQLLSSLRKEDDAHERRRADEAKKALHADRQKKMSSHQGRFERGSNMQEFENQLGDRGQLEQLGIKQAAGGLLYSSKGKGAEDGRRSAAHDAQRRDRERHRREREHAGDRRHKSEQRKLGAAGQRGGSEGGG
;
A
#
# COMPACT_ATOMS: atom_id res chain seq x y z
N MET A 1 40.79 17.88 -6.89
CA MET A 1 40.36 16.49 -7.12
C MET A 1 38.98 16.53 -7.74
N ALA A 2 38.86 16.21 -9.04
CA ALA A 2 37.57 16.10 -9.70
C ALA A 2 36.86 14.87 -9.12
N ALA A 3 35.86 15.09 -8.27
CA ALA A 3 34.97 14.02 -7.84
C ALA A 3 34.30 13.49 -9.12
N VAL A 4 34.71 12.30 -9.57
CA VAL A 4 33.97 11.54 -10.57
C VAL A 4 32.52 11.55 -10.09
N ALA A 5 31.64 12.16 -10.89
CA ALA A 5 30.26 12.48 -10.53
C ALA A 5 29.39 11.21 -10.52
N MET A 6 29.82 10.22 -9.75
CA MET A 6 29.13 8.96 -9.54
C MET A 6 27.84 9.24 -8.77
N ASP A 7 26.75 8.59 -9.14
CA ASP A 7 25.46 8.80 -8.48
C ASP A 7 25.59 8.42 -7.00
N PRO A 8 25.09 9.22 -6.04
CA PRO A 8 25.08 8.85 -4.63
C PRO A 8 24.48 7.46 -4.36
N LEU A 9 23.54 7.01 -5.19
CA LEU A 9 22.96 5.67 -5.11
C LEU A 9 23.96 4.56 -5.50
N GLU A 10 24.80 4.80 -6.51
CA GLU A 10 25.87 3.87 -6.88
C GLU A 10 26.95 3.80 -5.81
N VAL A 11 27.26 4.92 -5.16
CA VAL A 11 28.19 4.95 -4.02
C VAL A 11 27.67 4.08 -2.86
N LEU A 12 26.37 4.16 -2.54
CA LEU A 12 25.75 3.28 -1.54
C LEU A 12 25.89 1.79 -1.91
N ARG A 13 25.72 1.46 -3.20
CA ARG A 13 25.85 0.09 -3.68
C ARG A 13 27.30 -0.39 -3.67
N ALA A 14 28.23 0.40 -4.17
CA ALA A 14 29.66 0.08 -4.23
C ALA A 14 30.24 -0.19 -2.83
N ARG A 15 29.69 0.48 -1.81
CA ARG A 15 30.13 0.35 -0.41
C ARG A 15 29.33 -0.66 0.40
N LYS A 16 28.43 -1.41 -0.24
CA LYS A 16 27.57 -2.39 0.44
C LYS A 16 26.88 -1.81 1.67
N ALA A 17 26.19 -0.68 1.50
CA ALA A 17 25.52 0.02 2.60
C ALA A 17 24.44 -0.82 3.34
N ASP A 18 24.06 -1.99 2.80
CA ASP A 18 23.21 -2.98 3.47
C ASP A 18 23.95 -3.71 4.62
N GLU A 19 25.25 -4.00 4.44
CA GLU A 19 26.09 -4.67 5.45
C GLU A 19 26.68 -3.65 6.44
N HIS A 20 27.08 -2.48 5.93
CA HIS A 20 27.69 -1.41 6.71
C HIS A 20 26.89 -0.12 6.54
N PRO A 21 25.83 0.08 7.34
CA PRO A 21 24.97 1.25 7.21
C PRO A 21 25.77 2.52 7.49
N PRO A 22 25.63 3.56 6.65
CA PRO A 22 26.31 4.84 6.87
C PRO A 22 25.74 5.56 8.10
N ALA A 23 26.53 6.42 8.71
CA ALA A 23 26.09 7.31 9.79
C ALA A 23 25.58 8.64 9.21
N ILE A 24 24.64 9.27 9.90
CA ILE A 24 24.14 10.61 9.54
C ILE A 24 24.64 11.60 10.58
N GLU A 25 25.50 12.52 10.18
CA GLU A 25 26.07 13.58 11.01
C GLU A 25 25.62 14.94 10.47
N GLY A 26 24.56 15.49 11.08
CA GLY A 26 23.98 16.76 10.64
C GLY A 26 23.46 16.69 9.21
N ASP A 27 24.11 17.45 8.31
CA ASP A 27 23.77 17.53 6.88
C ASP A 27 24.66 16.64 5.99
N ARG A 28 25.45 15.74 6.59
CA ARG A 28 26.32 14.82 5.86
C ARG A 28 26.01 13.38 6.22
N VAL A 29 26.17 12.51 5.22
CA VAL A 29 26.13 11.06 5.35
C VAL A 29 27.58 10.58 5.31
N VAL A 30 28.06 10.09 6.44
CA VAL A 30 29.43 9.62 6.64
C VAL A 30 29.46 8.11 6.48
N PHE A 31 30.33 7.65 5.60
CA PHE A 31 30.53 6.23 5.33
C PHE A 31 31.67 5.68 6.20
N PRO A 32 31.71 4.36 6.43
CA PRO A 32 32.76 3.72 7.23
C PRO A 32 34.19 3.96 6.70
N ASP A 33 34.33 4.26 5.41
CA ASP A 33 35.61 4.60 4.78
C ASP A 33 36.07 6.04 5.03
N GLY A 34 35.36 6.78 5.89
CA GLY A 34 35.67 8.16 6.26
C GLY A 34 35.23 9.20 5.25
N THR A 35 34.65 8.79 4.12
CA THR A 35 34.13 9.75 3.15
C THR A 35 32.74 10.25 3.56
N ALA A 36 32.44 11.49 3.18
CA ALA A 36 31.18 12.12 3.51
C ALA A 36 30.52 12.69 2.25
N LEU A 37 29.23 12.43 2.10
CA LEU A 37 28.39 12.99 1.04
C LEU A 37 27.29 13.87 1.63
N PRO A 38 26.82 14.91 0.93
CA PRO A 38 25.74 15.75 1.43
C PRO A 38 24.44 14.96 1.52
N ALA A 39 23.74 15.06 2.66
CA ALA A 39 22.50 14.33 2.92
C ALA A 39 21.37 14.77 1.97
N GLY A 40 21.37 16.03 1.55
CA GLY A 40 20.44 16.58 0.56
C GLY A 40 20.70 16.16 -0.89
N ALA A 41 21.73 15.38 -1.18
CA ALA A 41 22.02 14.95 -2.55
C ALA A 41 20.86 14.12 -3.14
N PRO A 42 20.28 14.52 -4.27
CA PRO A 42 19.22 13.74 -4.91
C PRO A 42 19.82 12.46 -5.52
N THR A 43 19.18 11.32 -5.27
CA THR A 43 19.60 10.01 -5.80
C THR A 43 18.86 9.65 -7.09
N ALA A 44 19.33 8.64 -7.82
CA ALA A 44 18.60 8.08 -8.96
C ALA A 44 17.26 7.40 -8.61
N LEU A 45 16.98 7.10 -7.34
CA LEU A 45 15.76 6.38 -6.96
C LEU A 45 14.56 7.32 -6.93
N VAL A 46 13.58 7.03 -7.78
CA VAL A 46 12.27 7.71 -7.88
C VAL A 46 11.24 6.88 -7.15
N GLY A 47 10.41 7.51 -6.31
CA GLY A 47 9.35 6.79 -5.60
C GLY A 47 8.27 6.27 -6.54
N ASP A 48 7.62 5.17 -6.14
CA ASP A 48 6.62 4.42 -6.93
C ASP A 48 5.53 5.26 -7.62
N LYS A 49 5.16 6.39 -7.02
CA LYS A 49 4.17 7.32 -7.60
C LYS A 49 4.72 8.22 -8.72
N GLY A 50 5.88 7.91 -9.27
CA GLY A 50 6.53 8.70 -10.33
C GLY A 50 6.89 10.12 -9.91
N GLY A 51 7.17 10.32 -8.62
CA GLY A 51 7.30 11.65 -8.00
C GLY A 51 8.75 12.11 -7.83
N GLU A 52 8.97 12.90 -6.78
CA GLU A 52 10.31 13.39 -6.41
C GLU A 52 11.28 12.24 -6.15
N ARG A 53 12.56 12.48 -6.44
CA ARG A 53 13.67 11.57 -6.12
C ARG A 53 13.94 11.54 -4.61
N TYR A 54 14.35 10.39 -4.09
CA TYR A 54 14.78 10.29 -2.71
C TYR A 54 16.13 10.99 -2.51
N THR A 55 16.31 11.63 -1.36
CA THR A 55 17.61 12.19 -0.98
C THR A 55 18.49 11.10 -0.38
N LEU A 56 19.81 11.27 -0.45
CA LEU A 56 20.77 10.33 0.13
C LEU A 56 20.51 10.15 1.63
N GLY A 57 20.16 11.22 2.34
CA GLY A 57 19.83 11.19 3.75
C GLY A 57 18.57 10.38 4.06
N ASP A 58 17.55 10.39 3.19
CA ASP A 58 16.36 9.55 3.36
C ASP A 58 16.69 8.06 3.24
N LEU A 59 17.53 7.69 2.26
CA LEU A 59 17.97 6.32 2.03
C LEU A 59 18.86 5.82 3.18
N ALA A 60 19.85 6.62 3.60
CA ALA A 60 20.70 6.31 4.75
C ALA A 60 19.87 6.12 6.02
N PHE A 61 18.90 7.00 6.25
CA PHE A 61 18.04 6.92 7.44
C PHE A 61 17.19 5.64 7.44
N TYR A 62 16.72 5.19 6.28
CA TYR A 62 16.03 3.92 6.13
C TYR A 62 16.94 2.72 6.47
N LEU A 63 18.17 2.68 5.95
CA LEU A 63 19.12 1.60 6.20
C LEU A 63 19.52 1.48 7.67
N ILE A 64 19.66 2.61 8.39
CA ILE A 64 19.96 2.59 9.83
C ILE A 64 18.79 2.01 10.64
N ASN A 65 17.55 2.33 10.25
CA ASN A 65 16.37 2.05 11.06
C ASN A 65 15.59 0.80 10.64
N ILE A 66 15.95 0.15 9.53
CA ILE A 66 15.22 -1.03 9.04
C ILE A 66 15.32 -2.22 9.99
N ALA A 67 16.45 -2.40 10.67
CA ALA A 67 16.65 -3.46 11.64
C ALA A 67 15.65 -3.38 12.81
N ALA A 68 15.17 -2.18 13.14
CA ALA A 68 14.17 -1.96 14.18
C ALA A 68 12.73 -2.30 13.73
N GLY A 69 12.51 -2.52 12.44
CA GLY A 69 11.22 -2.83 11.82
C GLY A 69 10.52 -1.61 11.23
N LEU A 70 9.68 -1.85 10.20
CA LEU A 70 9.04 -0.79 9.39
C LEU A 70 8.15 0.16 10.22
N GLY A 71 7.47 -0.36 11.24
CA GLY A 71 6.62 0.45 12.13
C GLY A 71 7.42 1.50 12.91
N LYS A 72 8.56 1.10 13.49
CA LYS A 72 9.45 2.00 14.23
C LYS A 72 10.13 2.99 13.30
N TYR A 73 10.57 2.54 12.13
CA TYR A 73 11.10 3.40 11.08
C TYR A 73 10.12 4.52 10.69
N ASN A 74 8.85 4.19 10.44
CA ASN A 74 7.85 5.17 10.04
C ASN A 74 7.62 6.25 11.11
N LEU A 75 7.62 5.85 12.39
CA LEU A 75 7.51 6.77 13.50
C LEU A 75 8.75 7.68 13.59
N ALA A 76 9.94 7.10 13.46
CA ALA A 76 11.21 7.83 13.52
C ALA A 76 11.37 8.82 12.35
N ALA A 77 10.98 8.42 11.14
CA ALA A 77 11.02 9.28 9.95
C ALA A 77 10.07 10.48 10.10
N THR A 78 8.88 10.26 10.66
CA THR A 78 7.91 11.34 10.94
C THR A 78 8.47 12.32 11.97
N LYS A 79 9.10 11.83 13.04
CA LYS A 79 9.75 12.65 14.07
C LYS A 79 10.92 13.47 13.50
N ALA A 80 11.70 12.88 12.60
CA ALA A 80 12.82 13.53 11.94
C ALA A 80 12.41 14.43 10.76
N LYS A 81 11.11 14.53 10.45
CA LYS A 81 10.57 15.25 9.27
C LYS A 81 11.24 14.84 7.95
N ARG A 82 11.67 13.58 7.87
CA ARG A 82 12.28 12.99 6.66
C ARG A 82 11.23 12.30 5.82
N ARG A 83 11.53 12.13 4.53
CA ARG A 83 10.61 11.44 3.63
C ARG A 83 10.60 9.95 3.95
N ARG A 84 9.39 9.38 4.03
CA ARG A 84 9.21 7.95 4.24
C ARG A 84 9.39 7.19 2.93
N LEU A 85 10.21 6.16 2.95
CA LEU A 85 10.27 5.17 1.89
C LEU A 85 9.05 4.27 1.98
N THR A 86 8.43 3.96 0.84
CA THR A 86 7.38 2.96 0.81
C THR A 86 7.98 1.57 0.97
N PHE A 87 7.15 0.59 1.35
CA PHE A 87 7.61 -0.79 1.48
C PHE A 87 8.15 -1.36 0.16
N LEU A 88 7.52 -0.99 -0.97
CA LEU A 88 7.93 -1.43 -2.31
C LEU A 88 9.30 -0.85 -2.67
N ASP A 89 9.48 0.47 -2.49
CA ASP A 89 10.74 1.15 -2.78
C ASP A 89 11.88 0.63 -1.89
N GLY A 90 11.59 0.37 -0.62
CA GLY A 90 12.56 -0.17 0.33
C GLY A 90 13.04 -1.58 -0.04
N LYS A 91 12.12 -2.45 -0.48
CA LYS A 91 12.47 -3.79 -0.96
C LYS A 91 13.29 -3.72 -2.26
N LEU A 92 12.93 -2.81 -3.18
CA LEU A 92 13.70 -2.59 -4.40
C LEU A 92 15.11 -2.10 -4.08
N LEU A 93 15.25 -1.13 -3.18
CA LEU A 93 16.53 -0.58 -2.74
C LEU A 93 17.43 -1.70 -2.18
N GLN A 94 16.91 -2.57 -1.31
CA GLN A 94 17.69 -3.69 -0.77
C GLN A 94 18.19 -4.64 -1.86
N LYS A 95 17.33 -5.01 -2.81
CA LYS A 95 17.73 -5.86 -3.95
C LYS A 95 18.81 -5.19 -4.80
N TYR A 96 18.68 -3.89 -5.01
CA TYR A 96 19.67 -3.10 -5.75
C TYR A 96 21.01 -3.05 -5.03
N LEU A 97 21.02 -2.77 -3.72
CA LEU A 97 22.24 -2.71 -2.92
C LEU A 97 22.95 -4.07 -2.84
N LYS A 98 22.20 -5.18 -2.80
CA LYS A 98 22.75 -6.54 -2.90
C LYS A 98 23.26 -6.90 -4.29
N GLY A 99 22.95 -6.07 -5.30
CA GLY A 99 23.31 -6.31 -6.68
C GLY A 99 22.45 -7.36 -7.39
N GLU A 100 21.33 -7.79 -6.79
CA GLU A 100 20.36 -8.69 -7.44
C GLU A 100 19.68 -8.00 -8.64
N VAL A 101 19.50 -6.68 -8.54
CA VAL A 101 18.90 -5.85 -9.58
C VAL A 101 19.90 -4.78 -9.99
N THR A 102 20.23 -4.71 -11.29
CA THR A 102 21.11 -3.68 -11.85
C THR A 102 20.32 -2.50 -12.41
N THR A 103 19.14 -2.75 -12.97
CA THR A 103 18.29 -1.74 -13.61
C THR A 103 16.84 -1.92 -13.19
N HIS A 104 16.11 -0.82 -12.99
CA HIS A 104 14.69 -0.82 -12.69
C HIS A 104 14.05 0.48 -13.16
N ASN A 105 12.76 0.48 -13.50
CA ASN A 105 12.04 1.67 -13.99
C ASN A 105 12.06 2.84 -12.98
N GLN A 106 12.23 2.53 -11.70
CA GLN A 106 12.33 3.52 -10.62
C GLN A 106 13.77 4.02 -10.39
N ILE A 107 14.78 3.42 -11.02
CA ILE A 107 16.19 3.81 -10.87
C ILE A 107 16.63 4.53 -12.15
N GLN A 108 16.69 5.86 -12.09
CA GLN A 108 17.04 6.74 -13.21
C GLN A 108 18.45 7.29 -13.04
N LEU A 109 19.46 6.48 -13.35
CA LEU A 109 20.87 6.88 -13.30
C LEU A 109 21.13 7.99 -14.32
N LYS A 110 21.70 9.12 -13.89
CA LYS A 110 21.92 10.32 -14.72
C LYS A 110 22.88 10.13 -15.91
N GLY A 111 23.51 8.96 -16.05
CA GLY A 111 24.30 8.57 -17.24
C GLY A 111 23.55 7.68 -18.25
N SER A 112 22.30 7.32 -17.98
CA SER A 112 21.50 6.45 -18.87
C SER A 112 20.54 7.22 -19.79
N ALA A 113 20.66 8.56 -19.84
CA ALA A 113 19.82 9.42 -20.67
C ALA A 113 20.44 9.71 -22.04
N GLY A 114 20.19 8.82 -23.02
CA GLY A 114 19.96 9.21 -24.41
C GLY A 114 21.00 8.81 -25.47
N VAL A 115 20.75 7.69 -26.17
CA VAL A 115 20.75 7.75 -27.64
C VAL A 115 19.31 8.08 -28.04
N VAL A 116 18.98 9.37 -27.95
CA VAL A 116 17.85 9.93 -28.68
C VAL A 116 18.40 10.19 -30.08
N GLY A 117 17.97 9.37 -31.04
CA GLY A 117 18.44 9.44 -32.42
C GLY A 117 18.10 10.80 -33.05
N ALA A 118 19.10 11.67 -33.18
CA ALA A 118 19.12 12.67 -34.24
C ALA A 118 19.61 11.95 -35.50
N GLY A 119 18.72 11.78 -36.47
CA GLY A 119 19.01 11.15 -37.74
C GLY A 119 20.03 11.94 -38.55
N GLY A 120 21.14 11.28 -38.89
CA GLY A 120 22.10 11.69 -39.92
C GLY A 120 22.63 10.42 -40.58
N ALA A 121 22.32 10.27 -41.86
CA ALA A 121 22.54 9.07 -42.67
C ALA A 121 24.01 8.87 -43.11
N ALA A 122 24.23 7.68 -43.70
CA ALA A 122 25.41 7.16 -44.40
C ALA A 122 26.41 6.35 -43.54
N ALA A 123 27.03 5.25 -43.95
CA ALA A 123 26.85 4.20 -44.97
C ALA A 123 28.19 3.40 -45.00
N GLY A 124 28.16 2.06 -44.87
CA GLY A 124 29.27 1.12 -45.24
C GLY A 124 30.57 1.17 -44.40
N ALA A 125 31.41 0.14 -44.25
CA ALA A 125 31.42 -1.26 -44.68
C ALA A 125 32.52 -2.05 -43.89
N ALA A 126 32.29 -3.36 -43.73
CA ALA A 126 33.14 -4.56 -43.55
C ALA A 126 34.62 -4.53 -43.02
N GLY A 127 34.96 -5.51 -42.13
CA GLY A 127 36.29 -6.17 -42.13
C GLY A 127 36.93 -6.68 -40.81
N VAL A 128 36.57 -7.89 -40.35
CA VAL A 128 37.38 -9.01 -39.76
C VAL A 128 38.37 -8.86 -38.56
N ASP A 129 38.06 -9.63 -37.49
CA ASP A 129 38.80 -10.41 -36.46
C ASP A 129 39.91 -9.92 -35.48
N LEU A 130 39.59 -10.18 -34.19
CA LEU A 130 40.36 -10.73 -33.06
C LEU A 130 41.71 -10.11 -32.61
N ILE A 131 41.69 -9.35 -31.50
CA ILE A 131 42.23 -9.70 -30.16
C ILE A 131 42.33 -8.43 -29.29
N GLY A 132 41.68 -8.44 -28.12
CA GLY A 132 42.09 -7.64 -26.95
C GLY A 132 41.37 -6.28 -26.78
N LEU A 133 40.90 -6.04 -25.55
CA LEU A 133 40.58 -4.73 -24.96
C LEU A 133 39.75 -3.74 -25.81
N GLY A 134 38.50 -3.50 -25.37
CA GLY A 134 37.76 -2.28 -25.71
C GLY A 134 36.67 -2.46 -26.77
N ALA A 135 35.54 -1.79 -26.53
CA ALA A 135 34.42 -1.62 -27.45
C ALA A 135 33.68 -2.89 -27.90
N MET A 136 32.81 -3.43 -27.03
CA MET A 136 31.67 -4.22 -27.54
C MET A 136 30.73 -3.28 -28.29
N SER A 137 30.70 -3.48 -29.60
CA SER A 137 30.04 -2.69 -30.64
C SER A 137 28.51 -2.74 -30.53
N ALA A 138 27.89 -1.57 -30.70
CA ALA A 138 26.44 -1.33 -30.64
C ALA A 138 25.58 -2.12 -31.66
N SER A 139 26.17 -2.81 -32.65
CA SER A 139 25.40 -3.56 -33.66
C SER A 139 24.87 -4.91 -33.19
N ALA A 140 25.50 -5.54 -32.19
CA ALA A 140 24.97 -6.77 -31.57
C ALA A 140 23.72 -6.48 -30.72
N VAL A 141 23.66 -5.29 -30.10
CA VAL A 141 22.48 -4.81 -29.35
C VAL A 141 21.34 -4.40 -30.29
N LEU A 142 21.65 -3.95 -31.52
CA LEU A 142 20.67 -3.58 -32.53
C LEU A 142 19.89 -4.78 -33.09
N ALA A 143 20.49 -5.98 -33.15
CA ALA A 143 19.79 -7.19 -33.62
C ALA A 143 18.74 -7.71 -32.61
N GLU A 144 18.89 -7.40 -31.31
CA GLU A 144 17.91 -7.70 -30.27
C GLU A 144 17.01 -6.50 -29.92
N SER A 145 17.28 -5.33 -30.49
CA SER A 145 16.46 -4.14 -30.31
C SER A 145 15.16 -4.31 -31.10
N ARG A 146 14.11 -4.74 -30.39
CA ARG A 146 12.74 -4.73 -30.94
C ARG A 146 12.45 -3.30 -31.38
N PRO A 147 12.08 -3.07 -32.66
CA PRO A 147 11.75 -1.73 -33.12
C PRO A 147 10.67 -1.18 -32.20
N MET A 148 10.86 0.04 -31.69
CA MET A 148 9.80 0.79 -31.04
C MET A 148 8.70 1.02 -32.09
N VAL A 149 7.77 0.08 -32.17
CA VAL A 149 6.59 0.19 -33.01
C VAL A 149 5.78 1.34 -32.42
N ASP A 150 5.74 2.45 -33.14
CA ASP A 150 4.92 3.61 -32.85
C ASP A 150 3.51 3.12 -32.46
N ARG A 151 2.92 3.68 -31.39
CA ARG A 151 1.64 3.20 -30.82
C ARG A 151 0.52 3.17 -31.88
N ASN A 152 0.59 4.04 -32.88
CA ASN A 152 -0.35 4.08 -33.99
C ASN A 152 -0.01 3.09 -35.12
N SER A 153 1.25 2.65 -35.24
CA SER A 153 1.68 1.65 -36.23
C SER A 153 1.42 0.19 -35.81
N VAL A 154 1.23 -0.08 -34.49
CA VAL A 154 0.79 -1.40 -34.00
C VAL A 154 -0.62 -1.75 -34.51
N LEU A 155 -1.49 -0.75 -34.67
CA LEU A 155 -2.85 -0.92 -35.18
C LEU A 155 -2.95 -1.07 -36.71
N MET A 156 -1.85 -0.86 -37.43
CA MET A 156 -1.80 -0.91 -38.90
C MET A 156 -1.32 -2.26 -39.46
N CYS A 157 -1.16 -3.29 -38.61
CA CYS A 157 -0.85 -4.65 -39.06
C CYS A 157 -2.06 -5.28 -39.79
N SER A 158 -2.24 -4.97 -41.07
CA SER A 158 -3.38 -5.38 -41.92
C SER A 158 -3.51 -6.89 -42.18
N ARG A 159 -2.68 -7.73 -41.56
CA ARG A 159 -2.65 -9.20 -41.75
C ARG A 159 -2.69 -10.01 -40.46
N LYS A 160 -2.93 -9.39 -39.29
CA LYS A 160 -3.04 -10.11 -38.01
C LYS A 160 -4.34 -9.74 -37.34
N ASP A 161 -5.26 -10.70 -37.25
CA ASP A 161 -6.51 -10.54 -36.54
C ASP A 161 -6.26 -10.53 -35.03
N PHE A 162 -6.53 -9.39 -34.39
CA PHE A 162 -6.40 -9.23 -32.93
C PHE A 162 -7.64 -9.71 -32.16
N ASN A 163 -8.69 -10.15 -32.87
CA ASN A 163 -9.91 -10.70 -32.29
C ASN A 163 -9.68 -11.79 -31.23
N PRO A 164 -8.82 -12.82 -31.45
CA PRO A 164 -8.57 -13.84 -30.43
C PRO A 164 -7.91 -13.28 -29.17
N VAL A 165 -7.02 -12.28 -29.29
CA VAL A 165 -6.38 -11.63 -28.13
C VAL A 165 -7.40 -10.78 -27.36
N LEU A 166 -8.26 -10.05 -28.07
CA LEU A 166 -9.34 -9.27 -27.45
C LEU A 166 -10.37 -10.18 -26.76
N GLN A 167 -10.69 -11.33 -27.35
CA GLN A 167 -11.55 -12.34 -26.73
C GLN A 167 -10.92 -12.90 -25.46
N LEU A 168 -9.63 -13.24 -25.47
CA LEU A 168 -8.90 -13.73 -24.29
C LEU A 168 -8.86 -12.69 -23.16
N LEU A 169 -8.64 -11.42 -23.48
CA LEU A 169 -8.68 -10.34 -22.49
C LEU A 169 -10.09 -10.14 -21.93
N SER A 170 -11.11 -10.30 -22.76
CA SER A 170 -12.51 -10.23 -22.31
C SER A 170 -12.92 -11.40 -21.43
N SER A 171 -12.40 -12.61 -21.68
CA SER A 171 -12.66 -13.78 -20.83
C SER A 171 -11.94 -13.65 -19.49
N LEU A 172 -10.69 -13.19 -19.48
CA LEU A 172 -9.94 -12.94 -18.24
C LEU A 172 -10.64 -11.92 -17.33
N ARG A 173 -11.15 -10.81 -17.90
CA ARG A 173 -11.93 -9.83 -17.12
C ARG A 173 -13.22 -10.42 -16.55
N LYS A 174 -13.91 -11.26 -17.31
CA LYS A 174 -15.13 -11.94 -16.84
C LYS A 174 -14.82 -12.95 -15.72
N GLU A 175 -13.69 -13.64 -15.78
CA GLU A 175 -13.25 -14.56 -14.73
C GLU A 175 -12.89 -13.82 -13.44
N ASP A 176 -12.16 -12.70 -13.53
CA ASP A 176 -11.82 -11.85 -12.38
C ASP A 176 -13.09 -11.31 -11.70
N ASP A 177 -14.04 -10.78 -12.49
CA ASP A 177 -15.33 -10.31 -11.98
C ASP A 177 -16.14 -11.42 -11.31
N ALA A 178 -16.11 -12.64 -11.87
CA ALA A 178 -16.77 -13.80 -11.28
C ALA A 178 -16.11 -14.22 -9.96
N HIS A 179 -14.79 -14.14 -9.87
CA HIS A 179 -14.04 -14.44 -8.66
C HIS A 179 -14.32 -13.44 -7.53
N GLU A 180 -14.40 -12.15 -7.85
CA GLU A 180 -14.77 -11.11 -6.88
C GLU A 180 -16.21 -11.30 -6.37
N ARG A 181 -17.16 -11.61 -7.26
CA ARG A 181 -18.55 -11.89 -6.87
C ARG A 181 -18.64 -13.09 -5.92
N ARG A 182 -17.91 -14.18 -6.19
CA ARG A 182 -17.86 -15.34 -5.29
C ARG A 182 -17.32 -14.96 -3.91
N ARG A 183 -16.24 -14.19 -3.83
CA ARG A 183 -15.71 -13.69 -2.54
C ARG A 183 -16.71 -12.81 -1.80
N ALA A 184 -17.41 -11.93 -2.52
CA ALA A 184 -18.43 -11.07 -1.92
C ALA A 184 -19.61 -11.88 -1.37
N ASP A 185 -20.05 -12.92 -2.07
CA ASP A 185 -21.14 -13.80 -1.63
C ASP A 185 -20.72 -14.70 -0.46
N GLU A 186 -19.49 -15.22 -0.47
CA GLU A 186 -18.91 -15.94 0.67
C GLU A 186 -18.81 -15.04 1.92
N ALA A 187 -18.37 -13.79 1.75
CA ALA A 187 -18.33 -12.82 2.85
C ALA A 187 -19.74 -12.52 3.41
N LYS A 188 -20.75 -12.37 2.55
CA LYS A 188 -22.15 -12.18 2.98
C LYS A 188 -22.68 -13.40 3.73
N LYS A 189 -22.41 -14.62 3.24
CA LYS A 189 -22.80 -15.87 3.92
C LYS A 189 -22.13 -15.99 5.29
N ALA A 190 -20.85 -15.65 5.41
CA ALA A 190 -20.14 -15.66 6.68
C ALA A 190 -20.75 -14.66 7.69
N LEU A 191 -21.11 -13.46 7.25
CA LEU A 191 -21.80 -12.47 8.09
C LEU A 191 -23.18 -12.96 8.53
N HIS A 192 -23.93 -13.62 7.64
CA HIS A 192 -25.26 -14.14 7.96
C HIS A 192 -25.19 -15.31 8.97
N ALA A 193 -24.18 -16.19 8.83
CA ALA A 193 -23.91 -17.27 9.77
C ALA A 193 -23.52 -16.75 11.17
N ASP A 194 -22.67 -15.72 11.24
CA ASP A 194 -22.32 -15.07 12.52
C ASP A 194 -23.54 -14.42 13.18
N ARG A 195 -24.42 -13.79 12.37
CA ARG A 195 -25.68 -13.20 12.87
C ARG A 195 -26.64 -14.25 13.41
N GLN A 196 -26.78 -15.40 12.73
CA GLN A 196 -27.60 -16.52 13.23
C GLN A 196 -27.05 -17.10 14.53
N LYS A 197 -25.72 -17.27 14.65
CA LYS A 197 -25.08 -17.77 15.88
C LYS A 197 -25.28 -16.83 17.07
N LYS A 198 -25.27 -15.51 16.83
CA LYS A 198 -25.57 -14.51 17.88
C LYS A 198 -27.03 -14.56 18.33
N MET A 199 -27.97 -14.77 17.42
CA MET A 199 -29.40 -14.90 17.74
C MET A 199 -29.70 -16.17 18.56
N SER A 200 -29.11 -17.32 18.21
CA SER A 200 -29.32 -18.57 18.97
C SER A 200 -28.70 -18.54 20.37
N SER A 201 -27.62 -17.77 20.56
CA SER A 201 -26.98 -17.61 21.88
C SER A 201 -27.83 -16.84 22.90
N HIS A 202 -28.84 -16.06 22.46
CA HIS A 202 -29.75 -15.36 23.36
C HIS A 202 -30.87 -16.26 23.93
N GLN A 203 -31.24 -17.34 23.25
CA GLN A 203 -32.21 -18.30 23.78
C GLN A 203 -31.60 -19.19 24.89
N GLY A 204 -30.37 -19.69 24.71
CA GLY A 204 -29.71 -20.52 25.73
C GLY A 204 -29.27 -19.80 27.01
N ARG A 205 -29.36 -18.46 27.06
CA ARG A 205 -29.04 -17.66 28.25
C ARG A 205 -30.24 -17.49 29.18
N PHE A 206 -31.47 -17.55 28.66
CA PHE A 206 -32.68 -17.52 29.48
C PHE A 206 -32.97 -18.89 30.12
N GLU A 207 -32.66 -20.00 29.45
CA GLU A 207 -32.86 -21.35 30.01
C GLU A 207 -31.92 -21.66 31.20
N ARG A 208 -30.69 -21.14 31.20
CA ARG A 208 -29.78 -21.29 32.35
C ARG A 208 -30.18 -20.46 33.57
N GLY A 209 -30.84 -19.32 33.37
CA GLY A 209 -31.37 -18.51 34.47
C GLY A 209 -32.58 -19.19 35.13
N SER A 210 -33.49 -19.74 34.32
CA SER A 210 -34.71 -20.40 34.81
C SER A 210 -34.41 -21.68 35.59
N ASN A 211 -33.53 -22.55 35.07
CA ASN A 211 -33.17 -23.79 35.77
C ASN A 211 -32.42 -23.54 37.08
N MET A 212 -31.67 -22.44 37.19
CA MET A 212 -30.94 -22.12 38.44
C MET A 212 -31.91 -21.61 39.52
N GLN A 213 -32.94 -20.88 39.13
CA GLN A 213 -33.97 -20.36 40.04
C GLN A 213 -34.94 -21.47 40.49
N GLU A 214 -35.23 -22.45 39.62
CA GLU A 214 -35.95 -23.67 40.00
C GLU A 214 -35.12 -24.57 40.93
N PHE A 215 -33.80 -24.68 40.71
CA PHE A 215 -32.90 -25.41 41.62
C PHE A 215 -32.80 -24.74 42.99
N GLU A 216 -32.74 -23.41 43.05
CA GLU A 216 -32.76 -22.67 44.33
C GLU A 216 -34.10 -22.80 45.07
N ASN A 217 -35.22 -22.91 44.35
CA ASN A 217 -36.53 -23.12 44.98
C ASN A 217 -36.76 -24.58 45.41
N GLN A 218 -36.13 -25.56 44.75
CA GLN A 218 -36.14 -26.97 45.20
C GLN A 218 -35.19 -27.22 46.38
N LEU A 219 -34.12 -26.43 46.51
CA LEU A 219 -33.27 -26.36 47.71
C LEU A 219 -33.88 -25.44 48.78
N GLY A 220 -35.19 -25.62 49.01
CA GLY A 220 -35.85 -25.13 50.22
C GLY A 220 -34.99 -25.46 51.44
N ASP A 221 -34.87 -24.47 52.33
CA ASP A 221 -34.02 -24.46 53.52
C ASP A 221 -32.52 -24.17 53.32
N ARG A 222 -32.23 -22.89 53.01
CA ARG A 222 -30.95 -22.23 53.33
C ARG A 222 -30.54 -22.31 54.82
N GLY A 223 -31.39 -22.88 55.70
CA GLY A 223 -31.10 -23.08 57.12
C GLY A 223 -30.33 -24.36 57.48
N GLN A 224 -30.26 -25.38 56.60
CA GLN A 224 -29.65 -26.67 56.98
C GLN A 224 -28.22 -26.90 56.42
N LEU A 225 -27.80 -26.14 55.41
CA LEU A 225 -26.47 -26.30 54.80
C LEU A 225 -25.32 -25.68 55.61
N GLU A 226 -25.60 -24.85 56.63
CA GLU A 226 -24.56 -24.34 57.53
C GLU A 226 -24.14 -25.34 58.62
N GLN A 227 -24.95 -26.36 58.92
CA GLN A 227 -24.61 -27.38 59.92
C GLN A 227 -23.71 -28.50 59.39
N LEU A 228 -23.55 -28.64 58.06
CA LEU A 228 -22.78 -29.74 57.47
C LEU A 228 -21.31 -29.39 57.14
N GLY A 229 -20.83 -28.18 57.46
CA GLY A 229 -19.40 -27.86 57.37
C GLY A 229 -18.79 -27.91 55.96
N ILE A 230 -19.59 -28.02 54.89
CA ILE A 230 -19.10 -28.05 53.50
C ILE A 230 -18.93 -26.62 52.97
N LYS A 231 -18.21 -25.77 53.70
CA LYS A 231 -17.70 -24.49 53.19
C LYS A 231 -16.22 -24.66 52.84
N GLN A 232 -15.88 -25.40 51.77
CA GLN A 232 -14.54 -25.22 51.17
C GLN A 232 -14.30 -25.69 49.72
N ALA A 233 -15.19 -26.43 49.05
CA ALA A 233 -14.84 -26.96 47.72
C ALA A 233 -15.40 -26.18 46.50
N ALA A 234 -16.39 -25.28 46.66
CA ALA A 234 -17.03 -24.60 45.52
C ALA A 234 -16.66 -23.11 45.36
N GLY A 235 -15.86 -22.55 46.27
CA GLY A 235 -15.42 -21.14 46.21
C GLY A 235 -14.17 -20.89 45.36
N GLY A 236 -13.45 -21.96 44.95
CA GLY A 236 -12.12 -21.84 44.36
C GLY A 236 -12.07 -21.69 42.83
N LEU A 237 -13.19 -21.84 42.11
CA LEU A 237 -13.16 -21.88 40.63
C LEU A 237 -13.83 -20.68 39.93
N LEU A 238 -14.31 -19.68 40.68
CA LEU A 238 -15.15 -18.61 40.11
C LEU A 238 -14.66 -17.17 40.34
N TYR A 239 -13.45 -16.96 40.85
CA TYR A 239 -12.88 -15.60 40.98
C TYR A 239 -11.39 -15.54 40.60
N SER A 240 -11.08 -15.59 39.30
CA SER A 240 -9.77 -15.14 38.79
C SER A 240 -9.83 -14.31 37.49
N SER A 241 -10.95 -13.63 37.20
CA SER A 241 -11.08 -12.75 36.02
C SER A 241 -11.25 -11.26 36.33
N LYS A 242 -11.20 -10.84 37.60
CA LYS A 242 -11.12 -9.41 37.97
C LYS A 242 -9.69 -8.92 37.78
N GLY A 243 -9.37 -8.44 36.58
CA GLY A 243 -8.12 -7.68 36.38
C GLY A 243 -7.81 -7.22 34.97
N LYS A 244 -8.34 -7.86 33.91
CA LYS A 244 -8.00 -7.49 32.51
C LYS A 244 -9.14 -6.94 31.66
N GLY A 245 -10.39 -6.95 32.14
CA GLY A 245 -11.55 -6.51 31.35
C GLY A 245 -11.83 -5.00 31.34
N ALA A 246 -11.20 -4.21 32.22
CA ALA A 246 -11.53 -2.79 32.35
C ALA A 246 -10.80 -1.89 31.33
N GLU A 247 -9.64 -2.32 30.80
CA GLU A 247 -8.91 -1.53 29.79
C GLU A 247 -9.44 -1.77 28.36
N ASP A 248 -9.87 -3.00 28.05
CA ASP A 248 -10.45 -3.31 26.72
C ASP A 248 -11.80 -2.63 26.48
N GLY A 249 -12.61 -2.43 27.54
CA GLY A 249 -13.87 -1.68 27.45
C GLY A 249 -13.68 -0.17 27.18
N ARG A 250 -12.56 0.43 27.62
CA ARG A 250 -12.26 1.85 27.34
C ARG A 250 -11.73 2.04 25.93
N ARG A 251 -10.97 1.07 25.39
CA ARG A 251 -10.49 1.09 23.99
C ARG A 251 -11.64 0.89 23.00
N SER A 252 -12.63 0.05 23.31
CA SER A 252 -13.81 -0.12 22.43
C SER A 252 -14.69 1.13 22.39
N ALA A 253 -14.91 1.80 23.53
CA ALA A 253 -15.71 3.03 23.59
C ALA A 253 -15.08 4.18 22.78
N ALA A 254 -13.76 4.33 22.82
CA ALA A 254 -13.04 5.35 22.04
C ALA A 254 -13.11 5.07 20.52
N HIS A 255 -13.01 3.80 20.12
CA HIS A 255 -13.12 3.39 18.72
C HIS A 255 -14.55 3.58 18.19
N ASP A 256 -15.58 3.30 19.00
CA ASP A 256 -16.98 3.53 18.65
C ASP A 256 -17.35 5.02 18.56
N ALA A 257 -16.71 5.88 19.36
CA ALA A 257 -16.86 7.32 19.23
C ALA A 257 -16.26 7.83 17.91
N GLN A 258 -15.05 7.38 17.55
CA GLN A 258 -14.42 7.73 16.26
C GLN A 258 -15.23 7.21 15.06
N ARG A 259 -15.85 6.04 15.17
CA ARG A 259 -16.71 5.50 14.11
C ARG A 259 -17.97 6.35 13.91
N ARG A 260 -18.59 6.80 15.00
CA ARG A 260 -19.76 7.71 14.95
C ARG A 260 -19.44 9.06 14.33
N ASP A 261 -18.29 9.65 14.66
CA ASP A 261 -17.87 10.92 14.06
C ASP A 261 -17.59 10.81 12.55
N ARG A 262 -16.95 9.71 12.11
CA ARG A 262 -16.75 9.46 10.68
C ARG A 262 -18.07 9.29 9.93
N GLU A 263 -19.04 8.63 10.55
CA GLU A 263 -20.37 8.44 9.96
C GLU A 263 -21.17 9.74 9.91
N ARG A 264 -21.04 10.61 10.93
CA ARG A 264 -21.61 11.96 10.95
C ARG A 264 -21.06 12.81 9.80
N HIS A 265 -19.74 12.85 9.62
CA HIS A 265 -19.11 13.57 8.51
C HIS A 265 -19.48 13.02 7.14
N ARG A 266 -19.64 11.70 7.01
CA ARG A 266 -20.11 11.09 5.76
C ARG A 266 -21.54 11.56 5.42
N ARG A 267 -22.46 11.53 6.39
CA ARG A 267 -23.85 11.99 6.19
C ARG A 267 -23.92 13.49 5.88
N GLU A 268 -23.07 14.30 6.51
CA GLU A 268 -22.96 15.74 6.20
C GLU A 268 -22.51 15.98 4.76
N ARG A 269 -21.55 15.19 4.25
CA ARG A 269 -21.10 15.28 2.84
C ARG A 269 -22.19 14.84 1.86
N GLU A 270 -22.90 13.75 2.17
CA GLU A 270 -24.02 13.27 1.35
C GLU A 270 -25.13 14.34 1.28
N HIS A 271 -25.54 14.93 2.41
CA HIS A 271 -26.51 16.02 2.42
C HIS A 271 -26.03 17.30 1.72
N ALA A 272 -24.73 17.63 1.80
CA ALA A 272 -24.19 18.78 1.09
C ALA A 272 -24.20 18.56 -0.44
N GLY A 273 -23.97 17.33 -0.90
CA GLY A 273 -24.10 16.94 -2.30
C GLY A 273 -25.54 17.11 -2.81
N ASP A 274 -26.52 16.60 -2.06
CA ASP A 274 -27.94 16.72 -2.41
C ASP A 274 -28.42 18.18 -2.51
N ARG A 275 -27.94 19.06 -1.62
CA ARG A 275 -28.27 20.49 -1.67
C ARG A 275 -27.70 21.17 -2.91
N ARG A 276 -26.49 20.79 -3.34
CA ARG A 276 -25.89 21.30 -4.59
C ARG A 276 -26.65 20.79 -5.81
N HIS A 277 -27.02 19.52 -5.84
CA HIS A 277 -27.77 18.97 -6.96
C HIS A 277 -29.17 19.60 -7.09
N LYS A 278 -29.87 19.83 -5.97
CA LYS A 278 -31.17 20.53 -5.98
C LYS A 278 -31.06 21.99 -6.39
N SER A 279 -29.98 22.69 -6.02
CA SER A 279 -29.79 24.10 -6.43
C SER A 279 -29.44 24.22 -7.92
N GLU A 280 -28.69 23.28 -8.49
CA GLU A 280 -28.44 23.22 -9.93
C GLU A 280 -29.70 22.89 -10.74
N GLN A 281 -30.52 21.93 -10.30
CA GLN A 281 -31.80 21.65 -10.96
C GLN A 281 -32.75 22.85 -10.95
N ARG A 282 -32.79 23.62 -9.85
CA ARG A 282 -33.56 24.87 -9.78
C ARG A 282 -33.03 25.95 -10.72
N LYS A 283 -31.70 26.07 -10.88
CA LYS A 283 -31.10 27.01 -11.84
C LYS A 283 -31.43 26.64 -13.29
N LEU A 284 -31.36 25.35 -13.64
CA LEU A 284 -31.70 24.87 -14.98
C LEU A 284 -33.20 25.02 -15.29
N GLY A 285 -34.08 24.78 -14.31
CA GLY A 285 -35.52 24.99 -14.47
C GLY A 285 -35.92 26.47 -14.64
N ALA A 286 -35.24 27.40 -13.97
CA ALA A 286 -35.54 28.84 -14.07
C ALA A 286 -35.09 29.45 -15.41
N ALA A 287 -34.06 28.89 -16.06
CA ALA A 287 -33.58 29.37 -17.36
C ALA A 287 -34.52 28.97 -18.51
N GLY A 288 -35.32 27.90 -18.36
CA GLY A 288 -36.22 27.39 -19.40
C GLY A 288 -37.55 28.13 -19.57
N GLN A 289 -37.93 29.05 -18.67
CA GLN A 289 -39.25 29.71 -18.66
C GLN A 289 -39.27 31.15 -19.21
N ARG A 290 -38.14 31.72 -19.63
CA ARG A 290 -38.06 33.11 -20.14
C ARG A 290 -38.03 33.25 -21.67
N GLY A 291 -38.19 32.17 -22.44
CA GLY A 291 -38.00 32.16 -23.90
C GLY A 291 -39.26 32.10 -24.77
N GLY A 292 -40.45 32.48 -24.26
CA GLY A 292 -41.70 32.27 -25.00
C GLY A 292 -42.78 33.32 -24.77
N SER A 293 -42.52 34.58 -25.12
CA SER A 293 -43.60 35.56 -25.41
C SER A 293 -43.11 36.70 -26.30
N GLU A 294 -42.67 36.40 -27.51
CA GLU A 294 -42.62 37.40 -28.59
C GLU A 294 -43.22 36.76 -29.83
N GLY A 295 -44.39 37.24 -30.25
CA GLY A 295 -45.00 36.85 -31.52
C GLY A 295 -46.53 36.86 -31.49
N GLY A 296 -47.11 38.02 -31.80
CA GLY A 296 -48.53 38.19 -32.09
C GLY A 296 -49.08 39.42 -31.37
N GLY A 297 -49.51 40.49 -32.02
CA GLY A 297 -49.63 40.88 -33.42
C GLY A 297 -50.17 42.31 -33.44
#